data_AF-A0A7X9UDD4-F1
#
_entry.id   AF-A0A7X9UDD4-F1
#
_cell.length_a   1.000
_cell.length_b   1.000
_cell.length_c   1.000
_cell.angle_alpha   90.00
_cell.angle_beta   90.00
_cell.angle_gamma   90.00
#
_symmetry.space_group_name_H-M   'P 1'
#
loop_
_entity.id
_entity.type
_entity.pdbx_description
1 polymer ?
#
loop_
_entity_poly.entity_id
_entity_poly.type
_entity_poly.pdbx_seq_one_letter_code
_entity_poly.pdbx_strand_id
1 'polypeptide(L)'
;MTKPRFATKVAICLGCIVALGAVALVAHHVLSGQDVSWTAEQDDSLDILATKAAGDDEAAQPEEGWAPRDGYIQLQLLGSSIPEQEIESVEQDGDELAVTLKVQGGPMTMDILLTEWRLTGGDVESVKSVTIDYGKGDIRRAPQCP
;
A
#
# COMPACT_ATOMS: atom_id res chain seq x y z
N MET A 1 -26.08 -32.91 -52.16
CA MET A 1 -24.68 -32.69 -51.75
C MET A 1 -24.70 -31.90 -50.45
N THR A 2 -24.25 -32.54 -49.36
CA THR A 2 -23.59 -31.98 -48.16
C THR A 2 -24.29 -30.94 -47.23
N LYS A 3 -24.72 -31.45 -46.06
CA LYS A 3 -24.66 -30.96 -44.64
C LYS A 3 -23.65 -29.80 -44.30
N PRO A 4 -23.63 -29.20 -43.06
CA PRO A 4 -24.63 -28.36 -42.38
C PRO A 4 -24.02 -27.16 -41.56
N ARG A 5 -24.89 -26.33 -40.95
CA ARG A 5 -24.85 -25.65 -39.62
C ARG A 5 -23.51 -25.35 -38.88
N PHE A 6 -23.37 -24.11 -38.37
CA PHE A 6 -22.89 -23.86 -37.00
C PHE A 6 -23.68 -22.76 -36.29
N ALA A 7 -24.37 -23.16 -35.24
CA ALA A 7 -24.86 -22.32 -34.16
C ALA A 7 -23.99 -22.61 -32.94
N THR A 8 -23.51 -21.59 -32.24
CA THR A 8 -22.88 -21.78 -30.92
C THR A 8 -23.60 -20.91 -29.91
N LYS A 9 -24.58 -21.53 -29.26
CA LYS A 9 -25.12 -21.13 -27.95
C LYS A 9 -23.95 -21.11 -26.95
N VAL A 10 -23.78 -20.00 -26.23
CA VAL A 10 -22.98 -19.98 -25.00
C VAL A 10 -23.77 -20.74 -23.94
N ALA A 11 -23.27 -21.91 -23.58
CA ALA A 11 -23.82 -22.76 -22.53
C ALA A 11 -23.37 -22.21 -21.16
N ILE A 12 -24.33 -21.77 -20.36
CA ILE A 12 -24.14 -21.57 -18.92
C ILE A 12 -24.29 -22.95 -18.29
N CYS A 13 -23.17 -23.59 -17.97
CA CYS A 13 -23.17 -24.83 -17.21
C CYS A 13 -23.36 -24.52 -15.73
N LEU A 14 -24.56 -24.86 -15.24
CA LEU A 14 -24.87 -24.98 -13.82
C LEU A 14 -24.07 -26.19 -13.27
N GLY A 15 -22.99 -25.92 -12.56
CA GLY A 15 -22.18 -26.94 -11.89
C GLY A 15 -22.79 -27.32 -10.54
N CYS A 16 -22.99 -28.63 -10.36
CA CYS A 16 -23.64 -29.29 -9.24
C CYS A 16 -23.08 -28.95 -7.85
N ILE A 17 -23.99 -28.78 -6.89
CA ILE A 17 -23.71 -28.73 -5.46
C ILE A 17 -23.34 -30.15 -5.01
N VAL A 18 -22.11 -30.32 -4.51
CA VAL A 18 -21.72 -31.45 -3.67
C VAL A 18 -21.23 -30.88 -2.36
N ALA A 19 -22.02 -31.07 -1.30
CA ALA A 19 -21.69 -30.64 0.05
C ALA A 19 -20.74 -31.66 0.70
N LEU A 20 -19.59 -31.20 1.20
CA LEU A 20 -18.85 -31.80 2.34
C LEU A 20 -17.67 -30.89 2.73
N GLY A 21 -17.85 -30.14 3.83
CA GLY A 21 -16.82 -29.75 4.80
C GLY A 21 -15.50 -29.12 4.33
N ALA A 22 -15.49 -27.80 4.19
CA ALA A 22 -14.39 -26.92 4.62
C ALA A 22 -14.91 -25.49 4.63
N VAL A 23 -14.82 -24.77 5.76
CA VAL A 23 -15.02 -23.31 5.76
C VAL A 23 -13.79 -22.71 5.09
N ALA A 24 -13.83 -22.63 3.76
CA ALA A 24 -12.93 -21.78 3.01
C ALA A 24 -13.43 -20.35 3.22
N LEU A 25 -12.63 -19.56 3.93
CA LEU A 25 -12.80 -18.11 4.01
C LEU A 25 -12.68 -17.59 2.57
N VAL A 26 -13.83 -17.37 1.91
CA VAL A 26 -13.86 -16.69 0.61
C VAL A 26 -13.56 -15.23 0.91
N ALA A 27 -12.29 -14.87 0.81
CA ALA A 27 -11.93 -13.49 0.57
C ALA A 27 -12.57 -13.11 -0.78
N HIS A 28 -13.59 -12.28 -0.74
CA HIS A 28 -14.08 -11.59 -1.92
C HIS A 28 -13.01 -10.59 -2.34
N HIS A 29 -12.03 -11.05 -3.13
CA HIS A 29 -11.21 -10.14 -3.92
C HIS A 29 -12.12 -9.63 -5.02
N VAL A 30 -12.81 -8.52 -4.77
CA VAL A 30 -13.41 -7.74 -5.85
C VAL A 30 -12.23 -7.20 -6.65
N LEU A 31 -11.89 -7.92 -7.71
CA LEU A 31 -10.93 -7.51 -8.72
C LEU A 31 -11.48 -6.22 -9.36
N SER A 32 -11.05 -5.07 -8.87
CA SER A 32 -11.44 -3.77 -9.41
C SER A 32 -10.32 -2.77 -9.15
N GLY A 33 -9.37 -2.73 -10.07
CA GLY A 33 -8.37 -1.68 -10.12
C GLY A 33 -7.47 -1.94 -11.31
N GLN A 34 -7.32 -0.94 -12.18
CA GLN A 34 -6.45 -1.02 -13.34
C GLN A 34 -5.01 -1.33 -12.89
N ASP A 35 -4.25 -2.03 -13.73
CA ASP A 35 -2.86 -2.43 -13.48
C ASP A 35 -1.96 -1.18 -13.45
N VAL A 36 -2.10 -0.36 -12.40
CA VAL A 36 -1.34 0.86 -12.19
C VAL A 36 -0.16 0.53 -11.30
N SER A 37 1.02 0.54 -11.90
CA SER A 37 2.27 0.37 -11.17
C SER A 37 2.59 1.65 -10.40
N TRP A 38 2.49 1.57 -9.07
CA TRP A 38 3.11 2.56 -8.20
C TRP A 38 4.62 2.30 -8.12
N THR A 39 5.40 3.35 -7.94
CA THR A 39 6.85 3.29 -7.73
C THR A 39 7.22 4.11 -6.50
N ALA A 40 8.26 3.67 -5.78
CA ALA A 40 8.80 4.36 -4.63
C ALA A 40 10.24 4.79 -4.91
N GLU A 41 10.54 6.06 -4.66
CA GLU A 41 11.89 6.62 -4.73
C GLU A 41 12.15 7.41 -3.45
N GLN A 42 13.28 7.13 -2.80
CA GLN A 42 13.71 7.93 -1.66
C GLN A 42 14.17 9.30 -2.15
N ASP A 43 13.72 10.36 -1.49
CA ASP A 43 14.03 11.74 -1.85
C ASP A 43 14.30 12.57 -0.59
N ASP A 44 15.58 12.77 -0.30
CA ASP A 44 16.10 13.53 0.83
C ASP A 44 15.93 15.06 0.68
N SER A 45 15.42 15.52 -0.47
CA SER A 45 15.10 16.93 -0.71
C SER A 45 13.69 17.33 -0.25
N LEU A 46 12.87 16.36 0.16
CA LEU A 46 11.51 16.60 0.66
C LEU A 46 11.52 17.22 2.05
N ASP A 47 10.57 18.12 2.29
CA ASP A 47 10.35 18.67 3.63
C ASP A 47 9.85 17.57 4.59
N ILE A 48 10.44 17.50 5.79
CA ILE A 48 9.99 16.60 6.86
C ILE A 48 8.51 16.87 7.18
N LEU A 49 7.70 15.81 7.18
CA LEU A 49 6.32 15.84 7.64
C LEU A 49 6.31 15.99 9.17
N ALA A 50 5.52 16.93 9.65
CA ALA A 50 5.31 17.15 11.08
C ALA A 50 3.81 17.12 11.38
N THR A 51 3.42 16.32 12.36
CA THR A 51 2.05 16.32 12.87
C THR A 51 1.82 17.62 13.64
N LYS A 52 0.70 18.30 13.38
CA LYS A 52 0.32 19.48 14.16
C LYS A 52 0.21 19.07 15.62
N ALA A 53 1.06 19.64 16.48
CA ALA A 53 0.92 19.44 17.91
C ALA A 53 -0.45 19.94 18.38
N ALA A 54 -1.10 19.19 19.26
CA ALA A 54 -2.38 19.57 19.83
C ALA A 54 -2.15 20.64 20.92
N GLY A 55 -1.81 21.86 20.52
CA GLY A 55 -1.55 22.95 21.44
C GLY A 55 -0.67 24.03 20.83
N ASP A 56 -0.87 25.25 21.29
CA ASP A 56 -0.17 26.47 20.89
C ASP A 56 1.26 26.58 21.45
N ASP A 57 1.70 25.61 22.26
CA ASP A 57 2.97 25.65 23.01
C ASP A 57 3.86 24.40 22.83
N GLU A 58 3.44 23.44 21.98
CA GLU A 58 4.19 22.19 21.76
C GLU A 58 4.76 22.17 20.33
N ALA A 59 6.09 22.01 20.22
CA ALA A 59 6.76 21.99 18.92
C ALA A 59 6.34 20.73 18.16
N ALA A 60 5.83 20.91 16.94
CA ALA A 60 5.48 19.80 16.05
C ALA A 60 6.66 18.83 15.93
N GLN A 61 6.48 17.60 16.40
CA GLN A 61 7.51 16.58 16.33
C GLN A 61 7.44 15.90 14.97
N PRO A 62 8.59 15.65 14.33
CA PRO A 62 8.61 14.87 13.11
C PRO A 62 8.36 13.40 13.46
N GLU A 63 7.34 12.83 12.84
CA GLU A 63 6.87 11.47 13.08
C GLU A 63 6.67 10.75 11.76
N GLU A 64 6.55 9.43 11.80
CA GLU A 64 6.10 8.67 10.64
C GLU A 64 4.72 9.18 10.17
N GLY A 65 4.54 9.32 8.86
CA GLY A 65 3.29 9.84 8.31
C GLY A 65 3.33 9.97 6.79
N TRP A 66 2.22 10.44 6.22
CA TRP A 66 2.10 10.65 4.78
C TRP A 66 1.30 11.91 4.45
N ALA A 67 1.55 12.51 3.29
CA ALA A 67 0.76 13.62 2.79
C ALA A 67 0.60 13.55 1.26
N PRO A 68 -0.58 13.88 0.70
CA PRO A 68 -0.71 14.05 -0.73
C PRO A 68 0.03 15.31 -1.17
N ARG A 69 0.76 15.20 -2.27
CA ARG A 69 1.46 16.29 -2.94
C ARG A 69 1.01 16.35 -4.40
N ASP A 70 1.37 17.41 -5.11
CA ASP A 70 1.04 17.53 -6.53
C ASP A 70 1.75 16.42 -7.33
N GLY A 71 0.98 15.41 -7.75
CA GLY A 71 1.46 14.29 -8.57
C GLY A 71 2.11 13.11 -7.82
N TYR A 72 2.20 13.13 -6.49
CA TYR A 72 2.73 12.00 -5.72
C TYR A 72 2.19 11.96 -4.28
N ILE A 73 2.31 10.80 -3.63
CA ILE A 73 2.17 10.68 -2.18
C ILE A 73 3.56 10.83 -1.56
N GLN A 74 3.73 11.78 -0.65
CA GLN A 74 4.91 11.82 0.21
C GLN A 74 4.70 10.85 1.37
N LEU A 75 5.63 9.93 1.57
CA LEU A 75 5.68 9.05 2.72
C LEU A 75 6.95 9.35 3.53
N GLN A 76 6.80 9.48 4.84
CA GLN A 76 7.90 9.61 5.78
C GLN A 76 7.91 8.38 6.71
N LEU A 77 9.00 7.64 6.71
CA LEU A 77 9.20 6.46 7.57
C LEU A 77 10.10 6.82 8.75
N LEU A 78 9.80 6.24 9.91
CA LEU A 78 10.63 6.35 11.11
C LEU A 78 11.19 4.97 11.47
N GLY A 79 12.51 4.80 11.46
CA GLY A 79 13.13 3.51 11.73
C GLY A 79 14.60 3.57 12.10
N SER A 80 15.24 2.41 12.27
CA SER A 80 16.68 2.33 12.51
C SER A 80 17.46 2.86 11.30
N SER A 81 18.60 3.50 11.55
CA SER A 81 19.51 3.93 10.48
C SER A 81 20.24 2.77 9.81
N ILE A 82 20.46 1.66 10.52
CA ILE A 82 21.11 0.46 9.98
C ILE A 82 20.34 -0.78 10.44
N PRO A 83 19.92 -1.66 9.51
CA PRO A 83 19.87 -1.35 8.08
C PRO A 83 18.82 -0.25 7.82
N GLU A 84 19.09 0.60 6.84
CA GLU A 84 18.14 1.63 6.41
C GLU A 84 16.89 0.97 5.80
N GLN A 85 15.70 1.50 6.09
CA GLN A 85 14.46 0.92 5.59
C GLN A 85 14.37 1.02 4.06
N GLU A 86 13.93 -0.06 3.40
CA GLU A 86 13.71 -0.09 1.96
C GLU A 86 12.27 -0.49 1.66
N ILE A 87 11.63 0.21 0.71
CA ILE A 87 10.30 -0.16 0.21
C ILE A 87 10.46 -1.29 -0.82
N GLU A 88 9.71 -2.38 -0.63
CA GLU A 88 9.62 -3.52 -1.53
C GLU A 88 8.57 -3.31 -2.62
N SER A 89 7.38 -2.86 -2.23
CA SER A 89 6.26 -2.64 -3.13
C SER A 89 5.32 -1.56 -2.62
N VAL A 90 4.56 -0.98 -3.56
CA VAL A 90 3.47 -0.07 -3.30
C VAL A 90 2.29 -0.51 -4.15
N GLU A 91 1.15 -0.75 -3.53
CA GLU A 91 -0.06 -1.25 -4.19
C GLU A 91 -1.27 -0.45 -3.71
N GLN A 92 -2.20 -0.16 -4.62
CA GLN A 92 -3.43 0.56 -4.27
C GLN A 92 -4.63 -0.37 -4.36
N ASP A 93 -5.40 -0.45 -3.28
CA ASP A 93 -6.71 -1.11 -3.22
C ASP A 93 -7.78 -0.09 -2.85
N GLY A 94 -8.60 0.29 -3.83
CA GLY A 94 -9.58 1.36 -3.65
C GLY A 94 -8.93 2.70 -3.25
N ASP A 95 -9.23 3.17 -2.04
CA ASP A 95 -8.67 4.41 -1.47
C ASP A 95 -7.54 4.18 -0.45
N GLU A 96 -7.05 2.94 -0.33
CA GLU A 96 -5.91 2.57 0.50
C GLU A 96 -4.67 2.34 -0.35
N LEU A 97 -3.56 2.97 0.02
CA LEU A 97 -2.23 2.70 -0.54
C LEU A 97 -1.44 1.84 0.46
N ALA A 98 -1.24 0.58 0.13
CA ALA A 98 -0.44 -0.36 0.90
C ALA A 98 1.03 -0.26 0.50
N VAL A 99 1.91 -0.08 1.48
CA VAL A 99 3.37 0.02 1.33
C VAL A 99 3.99 -1.15 2.06
N THR A 100 4.73 -1.98 1.35
CA THR A 100 5.44 -3.13 1.95
C THR A 100 6.91 -2.79 2.08
N LEU A 101 7.48 -2.93 3.28
CA LEU A 101 8.91 -2.78 3.50
C LEU A 101 9.62 -4.12 3.35
N LYS A 102 10.85 -4.09 2.81
CA LYS A 102 11.69 -5.28 2.81
C LYS A 102 11.98 -5.70 4.24
N VAL A 103 11.76 -6.98 4.53
CA VAL A 103 12.16 -7.56 5.82
C VAL A 103 13.67 -7.74 5.83
N GLN A 104 14.35 -6.87 6.57
CA GLN A 104 15.80 -6.88 6.69
C GLN A 104 16.24 -7.66 7.92
N GLY A 105 17.41 -8.29 7.82
CA GLY A 105 18.05 -9.02 8.90
C GLY A 105 19.41 -8.43 9.24
N GLY A 106 19.98 -8.84 10.37
CA GLY A 106 21.29 -8.36 10.84
C GLY A 106 21.19 -7.46 12.07
N PRO A 107 22.31 -6.86 12.49
CA PRO A 107 22.33 -5.94 13.62
C PRO A 107 21.49 -4.69 13.32
N MET A 108 20.72 -4.25 14.31
CA MET A 108 19.98 -2.98 14.23
C MET A 108 20.64 -1.93 15.13
N THR A 109 20.74 -0.71 14.63
CA THR A 109 21.18 0.44 15.42
C THR A 109 20.07 1.01 16.30
N MET A 110 20.47 1.75 17.34
CA MET A 110 19.55 2.40 18.28
C MET A 110 19.16 3.83 17.86
N ASP A 111 19.94 4.48 17.00
CA ASP A 111 19.59 5.78 16.46
C ASP A 111 18.45 5.63 15.45
N ILE A 112 17.50 6.57 15.55
CA ILE A 112 16.31 6.62 14.73
C ILE A 112 16.54 7.64 13.62
N LEU A 113 16.23 7.24 12.40
CA LEU A 113 16.34 8.03 11.18
C LEU A 113 14.94 8.19 10.57
N LEU A 114 14.69 9.39 10.04
CA LEU A 114 13.56 9.67 9.15
C LEU A 114 14.02 9.49 7.72
N THR A 115 13.21 8.82 6.91
CA THR A 115 13.42 8.71 5.46
C THR A 115 12.17 9.12 4.71
N GLU A 116 12.37 9.89 3.65
CA GLU A 116 11.33 10.54 2.88
C GLU A 116 11.28 9.92 1.49
N TRP A 117 10.05 9.63 1.05
CA TRP A 117 9.81 8.85 -0.16
C TRP A 117 8.74 9.53 -1.02
N ARG A 118 8.99 9.57 -2.34
CA ARG A 118 7.97 9.85 -3.36
C ARG A 118 7.35 8.56 -3.82
N LEU A 119 6.04 8.42 -3.62
CA LEU A 119 5.26 7.35 -4.22
C LEU A 119 4.49 7.92 -5.42
N THR A 120 4.82 7.47 -6.62
CA THR A 120 4.24 7.96 -7.88
C THR A 120 3.55 6.84 -8.64
N GLY A 121 2.46 7.12 -9.34
CA GLY A 121 1.80 6.14 -10.20
C GLY A 121 0.33 6.45 -10.40
N GLY A 122 -0.51 5.92 -9.52
CA GLY A 122 -1.97 6.03 -9.60
C GLY A 122 -2.54 7.40 -9.29
N ASP A 123 -3.85 7.43 -9.10
CA ASP A 123 -4.59 8.64 -8.79
C ASP A 123 -4.34 9.05 -7.34
N VAL A 124 -3.41 9.98 -7.14
CA VAL A 124 -3.04 10.52 -5.82
C VAL A 124 -4.25 11.10 -5.08
N GLU A 125 -5.19 11.72 -5.78
CA GLU A 125 -6.38 12.33 -5.15
C GLU A 125 -7.36 11.27 -4.62
N SER A 126 -7.31 10.05 -5.15
CA SER A 126 -8.14 8.94 -4.70
C SER A 126 -7.65 8.27 -3.42
N VAL A 127 -6.38 8.47 -3.04
CA VAL A 127 -5.78 7.89 -1.84
C VAL A 127 -6.27 8.63 -0.59
N LYS A 128 -6.95 7.92 0.30
CA LYS A 128 -7.45 8.44 1.58
C LYS A 128 -6.73 7.86 2.78
N SER A 129 -5.91 6.84 2.58
CA SER A 129 -5.15 6.23 3.66
C SER A 129 -3.91 5.49 3.16
N VAL A 130 -2.90 5.40 4.02
CA VAL A 130 -1.69 4.63 3.77
C VAL A 130 -1.50 3.62 4.91
N THR A 131 -1.19 2.39 4.54
CA THR A 131 -0.85 1.31 5.46
C THR A 131 0.57 0.82 5.15
N ILE A 132 1.38 0.59 6.19
CA ILE A 132 2.76 0.13 6.07
C ILE A 132 2.85 -1.28 6.67
N ASP A 133 3.34 -2.25 5.89
CA ASP A 133 3.71 -3.58 6.35
C ASP A 133 5.23 -3.62 6.61
N TYR A 134 5.62 -3.76 7.88
CA TYR A 134 7.02 -3.95 8.31
C TYR A 134 7.46 -5.42 8.22
N GLY A 135 6.57 -6.28 7.75
CA GLY A 135 6.69 -7.71 7.71
C GLY A 135 6.41 -8.38 9.06
N LYS A 136 6.45 -9.71 9.05
CA LYS A 136 6.21 -10.56 10.24
C LYS A 136 4.86 -10.31 10.92
N GLY A 137 3.87 -9.80 10.18
CA GLY A 137 2.52 -9.50 10.67
C GLY A 137 2.40 -8.14 11.39
N ASP A 138 3.42 -7.28 11.30
CA ASP A 138 3.38 -5.93 11.83
C ASP A 138 2.93 -4.96 10.74
N ILE A 139 1.64 -4.64 10.74
CA ILE A 139 1.00 -3.77 9.76
C ILE A 139 0.36 -2.60 10.50
N ARG A 140 0.68 -1.38 10.09
CA ARG A 140 0.25 -0.15 10.78
C ARG A 140 -0.27 0.88 9.78
N ARG A 141 -1.33 1.58 10.16
CA ARG A 141 -1.84 2.72 9.38
C ARG A 141 -1.00 3.97 9.72
N ALA A 142 -0.42 4.59 8.70
CA ALA A 142 0.34 5.83 8.85
C ALA A 142 -0.63 7.02 9.03
N PRO A 143 -0.34 7.96 9.94
CA PRO A 143 -1.15 9.17 10.10
C PRO A 143 -1.01 10.06 8.86
N GLN A 144 -2.11 10.70 8.48
CA GLN A 144 -2.08 11.71 7.43
C GLN A 144 -1.61 13.05 8.01
N CYS A 145 -0.55 13.60 7.44
CA CYS A 145 0.00 14.90 7.75
C CYS A 145 -0.64 15.98 6.84
N PRO A 146 -0.68 17.24 7.31
CA PRO A 146 -1.26 18.36 6.57
C PRO A 146 -0.47 18.76 5.30
#